data_AF-A0A133V2D0-F1
#
_entry.id   AF-A0A133V2D0-F1
#
_cell.length_a   1.000
_cell.length_b   1.000
_cell.length_c   1.000
_cell.angle_alpha   90.00
_cell.angle_beta   90.00
_cell.angle_gamma   90.00
#
_symmetry.space_group_name_H-M   'P 1'
#
loop_
_entity.id
_entity.type
_entity.pdbx_description
1 polymer ?
#
loop_
_entity_poly.entity_id
_entity_poly.type
_entity_poly.pdbx_seq_one_letter_code
_entity_poly.pdbx_strand_id
1 'polypeptide(L)'
;MLRNELENKIEKWSHKLDEKLNRIRAVDDHGERILENAEAYRRDSDHFFENDELIESFESLIWAWAFLEIGENLNHLATIDE
;
A
#
# COMPACT_ATOMS: atom_id res chain seq x y z
N MET A 1 2.28 20.48 -14.38
CA MET A 1 3.49 20.21 -13.59
C MET A 1 3.11 19.46 -12.33
N LEU A 2 2.40 20.05 -11.37
CA LEU A 2 2.05 19.37 -10.11
C LEU A 2 1.18 18.10 -10.28
N ARG A 3 0.17 18.13 -11.17
CA ARG A 3 -0.68 16.96 -11.47
C ARG A 3 0.16 15.77 -11.97
N ASN A 4 0.94 15.98 -13.03
CA ASN A 4 1.82 14.94 -13.58
C ASN A 4 2.84 14.44 -12.55
N GLU A 5 3.36 15.30 -11.67
CA GLU A 5 4.25 14.87 -10.59
C GLU A 5 3.53 13.98 -9.57
N LEU A 6 2.27 14.26 -9.25
CA LEU A 6 1.46 13.44 -8.35
C LEU A 6 1.12 12.09 -9.00
N GLU A 7 0.68 12.08 -10.26
CA GLU A 7 0.43 10.84 -11.03
C GLU A 7 1.67 9.94 -11.04
N ASN A 8 2.83 10.48 -11.45
CA ASN A 8 4.09 9.73 -11.47
C ASN A 8 4.49 9.21 -10.07
N LYS A 9 4.16 9.95 -9.00
CA LYS A 9 4.42 9.49 -7.62
C LYS A 9 3.49 8.34 -7.24
N ILE A 10 2.20 8.44 -7.54
CA ILE A 10 1.23 7.38 -7.27
C ILE A 10 1.66 6.11 -7.99
N GLU A 11 1.87 6.16 -9.31
CA GLU A 11 2.27 4.98 -10.10
C GLU A 11 3.56 4.33 -9.56
N LYS A 12 4.59 5.13 -9.31
CA LYS A 12 5.88 4.63 -8.81
C LYS A 12 5.74 3.94 -7.45
N TRP A 13 4.97 4.52 -6.54
CA TRP A 13 4.82 3.99 -5.19
C TRP A 13 3.81 2.85 -5.09
N SER A 14 2.81 2.83 -5.97
CA SER A 14 1.90 1.70 -6.18
C SER A 14 2.67 0.47 -6.66
N HIS A 15 3.51 0.60 -7.68
CA HIS A 15 4.34 -0.52 -8.17
C HIS A 15 5.22 -1.12 -7.06
N LYS A 16 5.89 -0.26 -6.28
CA LYS A 16 6.72 -0.70 -5.14
C LYS A 16 5.90 -1.37 -4.05
N LEU A 17 4.68 -0.89 -3.81
CA LEU A 17 3.79 -1.46 -2.82
C LEU A 17 3.35 -2.86 -3.25
N ASP A 18 3.01 -3.03 -4.53
CA ASP A 18 2.62 -4.33 -5.10
C ASP A 18 3.78 -5.34 -5.00
N GLU A 19 5.02 -4.93 -5.28
CA GLU A 19 6.21 -5.75 -5.06
C GLU A 19 6.37 -6.17 -3.59
N LYS A 20 6.13 -5.24 -2.66
CA LYS A 20 6.24 -5.51 -1.21
C LYS A 20 5.13 -6.45 -0.74
N LEU A 21 3.88 -6.23 -1.17
CA LEU A 21 2.73 -7.08 -0.84
C LEU A 21 2.96 -8.54 -1.27
N ASN A 22 3.60 -8.76 -2.41
CA ASN A 22 3.93 -10.11 -2.88
C ASN A 22 4.91 -10.85 -1.93
N ARG A 23 5.79 -10.10 -1.24
CA ARG A 23 6.87 -10.61 -0.40
C ARG A 23 6.60 -10.54 1.09
N ILE A 24 5.49 -9.95 1.52
CA ILE A 24 5.15 -9.80 2.94
C ILE A 24 4.13 -10.87 3.36
N ARG A 25 4.23 -11.36 4.59
CA ARG A 25 3.27 -12.31 5.18
C ARG A 25 2.90 -11.92 6.59
N ALA A 26 1.68 -12.28 6.97
CA ALA A 26 1.22 -12.21 8.34
C ALA A 26 1.89 -13.29 9.20
N VAL A 27 2.26 -12.91 10.42
CA VAL A 27 2.83 -13.81 11.43
C VAL A 27 1.77 -14.29 12.43
N ASP A 28 0.69 -13.51 12.58
CA ASP A 28 -0.44 -13.76 13.47
C ASP A 28 -1.76 -13.16 12.92
N ASP A 29 -2.88 -13.38 13.62
CA ASP A 29 -4.21 -12.87 13.25
C ASP A 29 -4.24 -11.32 13.15
N HIS A 30 -3.41 -10.62 13.91
CA HIS A 30 -3.29 -9.17 13.80
C HIS A 30 -2.61 -8.78 12.48
N GLY A 31 -1.57 -9.51 12.09
CA GLY A 31 -0.90 -9.41 10.80
C GLY A 31 -1.84 -9.66 9.63
N GLU A 32 -2.72 -10.67 9.72
CA GLU A 32 -3.71 -10.95 8.66
C GLU A 32 -4.62 -9.75 8.45
N ARG A 33 -5.16 -9.18 9.53
CA ARG A 33 -6.02 -7.99 9.46
C ARG A 33 -5.28 -6.75 8.95
N ILE A 34 -4.01 -6.59 9.31
CA ILE A 34 -3.18 -5.50 8.80
C ILE A 34 -2.97 -5.65 7.29
N LEU A 35 -2.68 -6.87 6.83
CA LEU A 35 -2.46 -7.15 5.41
C LEU A 35 -3.74 -6.95 4.59
N GLU A 36 -4.88 -7.44 5.08
CA GLU A 36 -6.21 -7.20 4.49
C GLU A 36 -6.51 -5.70 4.33
N ASN A 37 -6.22 -4.91 5.37
CA ASN A 37 -6.39 -3.46 5.32
C ASN A 37 -5.45 -2.82 4.30
N ALA A 38 -4.17 -3.20 4.28
CA ALA A 38 -3.20 -2.67 3.32
C ALA A 38 -3.63 -2.95 1.88
N GLU A 39 -4.09 -4.17 1.58
CA GLU A 39 -4.63 -4.53 0.27
C GLU A 39 -5.92 -3.79 -0.06
N ALA A 40 -6.80 -3.55 0.92
CA ALA A 40 -8.01 -2.76 0.72
C ALA A 40 -7.68 -1.32 0.31
N TYR A 41 -6.79 -0.65 1.05
CA TYR A 41 -6.34 0.70 0.71
C TYR A 41 -5.57 0.75 -0.61
N ARG A 42 -4.84 -0.31 -0.97
CA ARG A 42 -4.21 -0.43 -2.29
C ARG A 42 -5.25 -0.44 -3.41
N ARG A 43 -6.35 -1.22 -3.26
CA ARG A 43 -7.47 -1.27 -4.21
C ARG A 43 -8.22 0.05 -4.29
N ASP A 44 -8.45 0.71 -3.15
CA ASP A 44 -9.07 2.05 -3.12
C ASP A 44 -8.20 3.07 -3.86
N SER A 45 -6.87 3.01 -3.66
CA SER A 45 -5.92 3.86 -4.39
C SER A 45 -6.02 3.69 -5.91
N ASP A 46 -6.12 2.45 -6.40
CA ASP A 46 -6.33 2.17 -7.83
C ASP A 46 -7.69 2.71 -8.31
N HIS A 47 -8.76 2.48 -7.56
CA HIS A 47 -10.09 2.97 -7.92
C HIS A 47 -10.12 4.49 -8.08
N PHE A 48 -9.57 5.22 -7.12
CA PHE A 48 -9.48 6.68 -7.18
C PHE A 48 -8.57 7.16 -8.32
N PHE A 49 -7.46 6.45 -8.59
CA PHE A 49 -6.58 6.79 -9.69
C PHE A 49 -7.29 6.66 -11.05
N GLU A 50 -8.02 5.57 -11.27
CA GLU A 50 -8.79 5.32 -12.48
C GLU A 50 -9.89 6.36 -12.72
N ASN A 51 -10.40 6.97 -11.64
CA ASN A 51 -11.42 8.03 -11.67
C ASN A 51 -10.86 9.47 -11.73
N ASP A 52 -9.53 9.65 -11.85
CA ASP A 52 -8.84 10.97 -11.79
C ASP A 52 -8.97 11.68 -10.42
N GLU A 53 -9.22 10.94 -9.35
CA GLU A 53 -9.30 11.39 -7.96
C GLU A 53 -7.92 11.27 -7.29
N LEU A 54 -6.95 12.06 -7.79
CA LEU A 54 -5.53 11.86 -7.47
C LEU A 54 -5.16 12.10 -6.00
N ILE A 55 -5.90 12.94 -5.27
CA ILE A 55 -5.62 13.22 -3.86
C ILE A 55 -6.03 12.01 -3.01
N GLU A 56 -7.23 11.50 -3.25
CA GLU A 56 -7.83 10.33 -2.61
C GLU A 56 -7.02 9.07 -2.94
N SER A 57 -6.55 8.96 -4.19
CA SER A 57 -5.64 7.89 -4.61
C SER A 57 -4.33 7.93 -3.84
N PHE A 58 -3.70 9.11 -3.74
CA PHE A 58 -2.44 9.26 -3.01
C PHE A 58 -2.62 9.03 -1.50
N GLU A 59 -3.70 9.53 -0.91
CA GLU A 59 -4.01 9.30 0.51
C GLU A 59 -4.18 7.81 0.81
N SER A 60 -4.96 7.09 -0.01
CA SER A 60 -5.18 5.66 0.14
C SER A 60 -3.86 4.87 -0.01
N LEU A 61 -3.00 5.27 -0.95
CA LEU A 61 -1.68 4.67 -1.12
C LEU A 61 -0.80 4.83 0.12
N ILE A 62 -0.81 6.02 0.74
CA ILE A 62 -0.06 6.27 1.97
C ILE A 62 -0.58 5.42 3.13
N TRP A 63 -1.90 5.25 3.25
CA TRP A 63 -2.49 4.36 4.26
C TRP A 63 -2.07 2.91 4.06
N ALA A 64 -2.08 2.40 2.82
CA ALA A 64 -1.62 1.05 2.53
C ALA A 64 -0.15 0.84 2.96
N TRP A 65 0.73 1.78 2.62
CA TRP A 65 2.13 1.76 3.08
C TRP A 65 2.24 1.82 4.61
N ALA A 66 1.47 2.68 5.27
CA ALA A 66 1.50 2.82 6.71
C ALA A 66 1.14 1.51 7.43
N PHE A 67 0.13 0.78 6.95
CA PHE A 67 -0.21 -0.54 7.51
C PHE A 67 0.94 -1.53 7.39
N LEU A 68 1.60 -1.63 6.23
CA LEU A 68 2.72 -2.55 6.07
C LEU A 68 3.90 -2.20 6.97
N GLU A 69 4.33 -0.94 6.97
CA GLU A 69 5.48 -0.48 7.75
C GLU A 69 5.22 -0.60 9.27
N ILE A 70 4.01 -0.25 9.74
CA ILE A 70 3.64 -0.42 11.15
C ILE A 70 3.57 -1.90 11.50
N GLY A 71 2.99 -2.73 10.64
CA GLY A 71 2.90 -4.18 10.85
C GLY A 71 4.26 -4.85 11.00
N GLU A 72 5.24 -4.48 10.15
CA GLU A 72 6.61 -4.97 10.27
C GLU A 72 7.30 -4.46 11.54
N ASN A 73 7.17 -3.16 11.83
CA ASN A 73 7.78 -2.58 13.04
C ASN A 73 7.24 -3.18 14.34
N LEU A 74 6.00 -3.66 14.34
CA LEU A 74 5.37 -4.34 15.46
C LEU A 74 5.54 -5.87 15.42
N ASN A 75 6.23 -6.41 14.41
CA ASN A 75 6.45 -7.86 14.17
C ASN A 75 5.18 -8.68 13.91
N HIS A 76 4.10 -8.03 13.46
CA HIS A 76 2.90 -8.73 12.98
C HIS A 76 3.02 -9.15 11.51
N LEU A 77 3.90 -8.46 10.77
CA LEU A 77 4.25 -8.79 9.40
C LEU A 77 5.74 -9.10 9.29
N ALA A 78 6.10 -10.01 8.39
CA ALA A 78 7.47 -10.32 8.04
C ALA A 78 7.63 -10.41 6.52
N THR A 79 8.73 -9.85 6.02
CA THR A 79 9.16 -10.06 4.64
C THR A 79 9.77 -11.46 4.53
N ILE A 80 9.35 -12.23 3.51
CA ILE A 80 9.97 -13.50 3.16
C ILE A 80 11.13 -13.18 2.20
N ASP A 81 12.35 -13.52 2.60
CA ASP A 81 13.47 -13.55 1.67
C ASP A 81 13.34 -14.79 0.76
N GLU A 82 13.57 -14.62 -0.55
CA GLU A 82 13.62 -15.71 -1.54
C GLU A 82 14.72 -16.74 -1.25
#